data_AF-V9XR51-F1
#
_entry.id   AF-V9XR51-F1
#
_cell.length_a   1.000
_cell.length_b   1.000
_cell.length_c   1.000
_cell.angle_alpha   90.00
_cell.angle_beta   90.00
_cell.angle_gamma   90.00
#
_symmetry.space_group_name_H-M   'P 1'
#
loop_
_entity.id
_entity.type
_entity.pdbx_description
1 polymer ?
#
loop_
_entity_poly.entity_id
_entity_poly.type
_entity_poly.pdbx_seq_one_letter_code
_entity_poly.pdbx_strand_id
1 'polypeptide(L)'
;GSSPSVIYEIAIEPNGDENWKRDIKPYAEEEISVIRKNAPDNIIITGTGTWSQDVNDAADDQLKDANVMYAFHFYAGTHGQFLRDKADYALSKGAPIFETEWGTSDASGNGGVYLDQSREWQNYLDSKKISWENWNLSDKQESSSALKPGASKTGGWPLSDLSASGTFVRENIRGSQNSKKDRSETPKQEKPAQENSISVQYRTGDGSENSNQIRPQIQLKNSSKTTVNLKNETVRYWYNTKNKGQNFDCDYAKIGCSNVAHKFETLPKPEKGADAYLELGFRNGTLSPGAST
;
A
#
# COMPACT_ATOMS: atom_id res chain seq x y z
N GLY A 1 26.58 -2.89 21.51
CA GLY A 1 26.55 -1.60 22.24
C GLY A 1 25.73 -1.73 23.52
N SER A 2 25.88 -0.81 24.48
CA SER A 2 25.14 -0.82 25.75
C SER A 2 23.65 -0.42 25.64
N SER A 3 23.23 0.10 24.47
CA SER A 3 21.86 0.49 24.16
C SER A 3 21.32 -0.34 22.99
N PRO A 4 20.76 -1.55 23.23
CA PRO A 4 20.31 -2.44 22.17
C PRO A 4 19.12 -1.89 21.36
N SER A 5 18.43 -0.88 21.88
CA SER A 5 17.25 -0.27 21.23
C SER A 5 17.58 0.81 20.20
N VAL A 6 18.86 1.19 20.04
CA VAL A 6 19.25 2.31 19.15
C VAL A 6 19.72 1.76 17.81
N ILE A 7 19.08 2.24 16.74
CA ILE A 7 19.54 2.10 15.35
C ILE A 7 19.97 3.50 14.91
N TYR A 8 21.13 3.60 14.24
CA TYR A 8 21.60 4.85 13.66
C TYR A 8 21.22 4.87 12.19
N GLU A 9 20.64 5.95 11.70
CA GLU A 9 20.49 6.19 10.27
C GLU A 9 21.36 7.39 9.89
N ILE A 10 22.30 7.19 8.97
CA ILE A 10 23.22 8.22 8.48
C ILE A 10 22.85 8.59 7.05
N ALA A 11 22.73 9.90 6.80
CA ALA A 11 22.27 10.49 5.54
C ALA A 11 20.98 9.84 5.00
N ILE A 12 19.81 10.35 5.41
CA ILE A 12 18.49 9.76 5.10
C ILE A 12 18.20 9.63 3.59
N GLU A 13 18.45 10.70 2.82
CA GLU A 13 18.11 10.77 1.39
C GLU A 13 19.18 11.49 0.56
N PRO A 14 20.36 10.89 0.33
CA PRO A 14 21.30 11.40 -0.66
C PRO A 14 20.60 11.61 -2.02
N ASN A 15 20.74 12.79 -2.59
CA ASN A 15 20.00 13.18 -3.80
C ASN A 15 20.74 14.22 -4.64
N GLY A 16 20.18 14.56 -5.80
CA GLY A 16 20.84 15.47 -6.76
C GLY A 16 21.98 14.79 -7.51
N ASP A 17 23.16 15.40 -7.55
CA ASP A 17 24.35 14.86 -8.25
C ASP A 17 25.15 13.87 -7.39
N GLU A 18 24.73 13.61 -6.15
CA GLU A 18 25.42 12.69 -5.25
C GLU A 18 25.35 11.24 -5.78
N ASN A 19 26.48 10.55 -5.76
CA ASN A 19 26.52 9.13 -6.13
C ASN A 19 27.28 8.28 -5.10
N TRP A 20 26.99 6.98 -5.10
CA TRP A 20 27.48 6.05 -4.10
C TRP A 20 29.00 6.10 -3.92
N LYS A 21 29.76 5.93 -5.00
CA LYS A 21 31.21 5.78 -4.94
C LYS A 21 31.94 7.08 -4.60
N ARG A 22 31.48 8.21 -5.14
CA ARG A 22 32.17 9.50 -5.00
C ARG A 22 31.89 10.16 -3.66
N ASP A 23 30.64 10.09 -3.19
CA ASP A 23 30.16 10.96 -2.11
C ASP A 23 29.64 10.14 -0.91
N ILE A 24 28.68 9.24 -1.15
CA ILE A 24 27.92 8.59 -0.07
C ILE A 24 28.76 7.57 0.69
N LYS A 25 29.46 6.68 0.00
CA LYS A 25 30.27 5.63 0.63
C LYS A 25 31.43 6.21 1.44
N PRO A 26 32.25 7.16 0.94
CA PRO A 26 33.30 7.78 1.74
C PRO A 26 32.76 8.47 3.00
N TYR A 27 31.64 9.20 2.89
CA TYR A 27 30.96 9.80 4.03
C TYR A 27 30.51 8.73 5.05
N ALA A 28 29.85 7.67 4.57
CA ALA A 28 29.37 6.59 5.43
C ALA A 28 30.52 5.88 6.17
N GLU A 29 31.64 5.60 5.50
CA GLU A 29 32.82 5.00 6.13
C GLU A 29 33.41 5.88 7.25
N GLU A 30 33.41 7.21 7.07
CA GLU A 30 33.83 8.16 8.10
C GLU A 30 32.90 8.14 9.32
N GLU A 31 31.60 8.28 9.10
CA GLU A 31 30.59 8.28 10.18
C GLU A 31 30.54 6.94 10.92
N ILE A 32 30.58 5.83 10.20
CA ILE A 32 30.62 4.48 10.79
C ILE A 32 31.85 4.34 11.70
N SER A 33 33.02 4.82 11.27
CA SER A 33 34.23 4.79 12.08
C SER A 33 34.08 5.57 13.39
N VAL A 34 33.36 6.69 13.37
CA VAL A 34 33.06 7.49 14.57
C VAL A 34 32.05 6.77 15.47
N ILE A 35 30.95 6.27 14.91
CA ILE A 35 29.89 5.56 15.66
C ILE A 35 30.47 4.31 16.33
N ARG A 36 31.27 3.52 15.63
CA ARG A 36 31.84 2.25 16.14
C ARG A 36 32.76 2.44 17.35
N LYS A 37 33.34 3.63 17.55
CA LYS A 37 34.09 3.95 18.79
C LYS A 37 33.21 3.96 20.04
N ASN A 38 31.92 4.21 19.89
CA ASN A 38 30.96 4.37 20.99
C ASN A 38 29.86 3.30 21.00
N ALA A 39 29.52 2.76 19.83
CA ALA A 39 28.45 1.80 19.60
C ALA A 39 28.95 0.66 18.68
N PRO A 40 29.74 -0.29 19.22
CA PRO A 40 30.47 -1.28 18.41
C PRO A 40 29.56 -2.26 17.65
N ASP A 41 28.35 -2.51 18.15
CA ASP A 41 27.47 -3.58 17.61
C ASP A 41 26.08 -3.08 17.19
N ASN A 42 25.80 -1.78 17.29
CA ASN A 42 24.48 -1.26 16.92
C ASN A 42 24.29 -1.30 15.40
N ILE A 43 23.06 -1.52 14.93
CA ILE A 43 22.75 -1.41 13.51
C ILE A 43 22.97 0.04 13.07
N ILE A 44 23.64 0.20 11.93
CA ILE A 44 23.76 1.48 11.22
C ILE A 44 23.09 1.29 9.85
N ILE A 45 22.19 2.19 9.49
CA ILE A 45 21.54 2.26 8.20
C ILE A 45 22.15 3.46 7.45
N THR A 46 22.57 3.28 6.21
CA THR A 46 23.06 4.38 5.37
C THR A 46 22.13 4.63 4.19
N GLY A 47 21.86 5.90 3.89
CA GLY A 47 21.17 6.27 2.66
C GLY A 47 21.86 5.81 1.40
N THR A 48 21.11 5.76 0.31
CA THR A 48 21.62 5.50 -1.05
C THR A 48 21.20 6.62 -2.00
N GLY A 49 21.73 6.63 -3.23
CA GLY A 49 21.44 7.68 -4.21
C GLY A 49 19.96 7.78 -4.58
N THR A 50 19.59 8.90 -5.20
CA THR A 50 18.22 9.17 -5.69
C THR A 50 17.17 9.04 -4.59
N TRP A 51 17.32 9.78 -3.48
CA TRP A 51 16.43 9.69 -2.32
C TRP A 51 16.33 8.26 -1.80
N SER A 52 17.48 7.62 -1.56
CA SER A 52 17.56 6.24 -1.07
C SER A 52 16.86 5.19 -1.95
N GLN A 53 16.96 5.32 -3.27
CA GLN A 53 16.42 4.34 -4.23
C GLN A 53 17.51 3.45 -4.85
N ASP A 54 18.76 3.90 -4.87
CA ASP A 54 19.86 3.25 -5.60
C ASP A 54 20.61 2.20 -4.76
N VAL A 55 19.86 1.33 -4.07
CA VAL A 55 20.41 0.20 -3.30
C VAL A 55 21.23 -0.77 -4.15
N ASN A 56 20.99 -0.81 -5.46
CA ASN A 56 21.80 -1.60 -6.40
C ASN A 56 23.26 -1.14 -6.47
N ASP A 57 23.53 0.17 -6.40
CA ASP A 57 24.89 0.70 -6.47
C ASP A 57 25.66 0.36 -5.18
N ALA A 58 24.98 0.50 -4.03
CA ALA A 58 25.51 0.08 -2.75
C ALA A 58 25.80 -1.43 -2.70
N ALA A 59 24.93 -2.24 -3.31
CA ALA A 59 25.11 -3.68 -3.37
C ALA A 59 26.31 -4.14 -4.23
N ASP A 60 26.68 -3.35 -5.24
CA ASP A 60 27.87 -3.62 -6.08
C ASP A 60 29.19 -3.23 -5.39
N ASP A 61 29.16 -2.26 -4.47
CA ASP A 61 30.33 -1.82 -3.71
C ASP A 61 30.02 -1.60 -2.23
N GLN A 62 29.68 -2.69 -1.53
CA GLN A 62 29.22 -2.68 -0.14
C GLN A 62 30.26 -2.12 0.86
N LEU A 63 29.76 -1.52 1.94
CA LEU A 63 30.53 -1.12 3.10
C LEU A 63 31.08 -2.35 3.84
N LYS A 64 32.28 -2.21 4.40
CA LYS A 64 32.98 -3.30 5.09
C LYS A 64 32.69 -3.31 6.60
N ASP A 65 31.42 -3.38 6.97
CA ASP A 65 30.94 -3.48 8.34
C ASP A 65 29.81 -4.52 8.43
N ALA A 66 29.85 -5.39 9.44
CA ALA A 66 28.93 -6.51 9.55
C ALA A 66 27.51 -6.13 9.98
N ASN A 67 27.35 -4.96 10.62
CA ASN A 67 26.08 -4.48 11.18
C ASN A 67 25.60 -3.21 10.46
N VAL A 68 25.90 -3.09 9.17
CA VAL A 68 25.39 -2.03 8.30
C VAL A 68 24.29 -2.56 7.39
N MET A 69 23.25 -1.75 7.21
CA MET A 69 22.16 -1.94 6.26
C MET A 69 22.04 -0.71 5.34
N TYR A 70 21.35 -0.85 4.21
CA TYR A 70 21.13 0.22 3.25
C TYR A 70 19.67 0.67 3.29
N ALA A 71 19.46 1.98 3.41
CA ALA A 71 18.13 2.57 3.31
C ALA A 71 17.59 2.40 1.90
N PHE A 72 16.30 2.09 1.85
CA PHE A 72 15.50 1.99 0.65
C PHE A 72 14.24 2.79 0.93
N HIS A 73 13.86 3.72 0.06
CA HIS A 73 12.64 4.53 0.22
C HIS A 73 11.71 4.36 -0.97
N PHE A 74 10.40 4.28 -0.69
CA PHE A 74 9.39 4.38 -1.75
C PHE A 74 8.12 5.11 -1.33
N TYR A 75 7.47 5.69 -2.33
CA TYR A 75 6.12 6.23 -2.22
C TYR A 75 5.21 5.50 -3.20
N ALA A 76 4.17 4.83 -2.67
CA ALA A 76 3.36 3.85 -3.40
C ALA A 76 2.64 4.42 -4.63
N GLY A 77 2.36 5.73 -4.66
CA GLY A 77 1.77 6.42 -5.80
C GLY A 77 2.75 6.70 -6.95
N THR A 78 4.05 6.64 -6.70
CA THR A 78 5.10 6.98 -7.68
C THR A 78 5.93 5.77 -8.07
N HIS A 79 6.24 4.91 -7.10
CA HIS A 79 7.22 3.85 -7.24
C HIS A 79 6.53 2.48 -7.27
N GLY A 80 6.94 1.63 -8.22
CA GLY A 80 6.33 0.33 -8.47
C GLY A 80 7.38 -0.74 -8.75
N GLN A 81 7.11 -1.61 -9.74
CA GLN A 81 7.96 -2.78 -10.00
C GLN A 81 9.42 -2.44 -10.27
N PHE A 82 9.71 -1.36 -11.01
CA PHE A 82 11.09 -0.98 -11.33
C PHE A 82 11.97 -0.78 -10.09
N LEU A 83 11.38 -0.29 -8.99
CA LEU A 83 12.10 -0.03 -7.75
C LEU A 83 12.23 -1.32 -6.92
N ARG A 84 11.23 -2.21 -6.97
CA ARG A 84 11.36 -3.57 -6.42
C ARG A 84 12.46 -4.37 -7.11
N ASP A 85 12.63 -4.21 -8.42
CA ASP A 85 13.69 -4.89 -9.18
C ASP A 85 15.09 -4.47 -8.68
N LYS A 86 15.28 -3.20 -8.29
CA LYS A 86 16.53 -2.72 -7.66
C LYS A 86 16.76 -3.37 -6.30
N ALA A 87 15.72 -3.44 -5.46
CA ALA A 87 15.80 -4.10 -4.16
C ALA A 87 16.08 -5.62 -4.32
N ASP A 88 15.43 -6.30 -5.26
CA ASP A 88 15.68 -7.71 -5.57
C ASP A 88 17.14 -7.94 -6.01
N TYR A 89 17.69 -7.06 -6.86
CA TYR A 89 19.09 -7.10 -7.25
C TYR A 89 20.01 -6.98 -6.04
N ALA A 90 19.79 -5.97 -5.19
CA ALA A 90 20.60 -5.73 -4.00
C ALA A 90 20.56 -6.92 -3.01
N LEU A 91 19.37 -7.47 -2.75
CA LEU A 91 19.21 -8.69 -1.94
C LEU A 91 19.94 -9.89 -2.55
N SER A 92 19.91 -10.06 -3.88
CA SER A 92 20.62 -11.15 -4.57
C SER A 92 22.14 -11.10 -4.41
N LYS A 93 22.68 -9.90 -4.16
CA LYS A 93 24.10 -9.62 -3.88
C LYS A 93 24.43 -9.73 -2.39
N GLY A 94 23.45 -10.08 -1.56
CA GLY A 94 23.60 -10.20 -0.10
C GLY A 94 23.62 -8.86 0.63
N ALA A 95 23.24 -7.76 -0.01
CA ALA A 95 23.15 -6.45 0.64
C ALA A 95 21.89 -6.41 1.54
N PRO A 96 22.03 -6.16 2.86
CA PRO A 96 20.89 -6.05 3.75
C PRO A 96 20.20 -4.69 3.59
N ILE A 97 18.89 -4.70 3.37
CA ILE A 97 18.06 -3.51 3.13
C ILE A 97 17.12 -3.28 4.31
N PHE A 98 16.92 -2.02 4.68
CA PHE A 98 15.89 -1.57 5.61
C PHE A 98 15.09 -0.44 4.95
N GLU A 99 13.76 -0.53 4.96
CA GLU A 99 12.89 0.54 4.47
C GLU A 99 12.66 1.61 5.55
N THR A 100 13.52 2.61 5.64
CA THR A 100 13.44 3.61 6.72
C THR A 100 12.39 4.69 6.46
N GLU A 101 11.92 4.85 5.24
CA GLU A 101 10.84 5.78 4.92
C GLU A 101 10.00 5.35 3.71
N TRP A 102 8.73 5.01 3.96
CA TRP A 102 7.76 4.83 2.88
C TRP A 102 6.43 5.56 3.09
N GLY A 103 5.79 5.97 2.00
CA GLY A 103 4.50 6.67 2.02
C GLY A 103 3.38 5.97 1.24
N THR A 104 2.13 6.10 1.74
CA THR A 104 0.92 5.67 1.00
C THR A 104 0.53 6.65 -0.11
N SER A 105 1.15 7.83 -0.15
CA SER A 105 0.95 8.86 -1.17
C SER A 105 1.84 8.64 -2.40
N ASP A 106 1.78 9.56 -3.37
CA ASP A 106 2.91 9.79 -4.28
C ASP A 106 4.08 10.49 -3.56
N ALA A 107 5.23 10.60 -4.23
CA ALA A 107 6.49 11.10 -3.70
C ALA A 107 6.48 12.58 -3.28
N SER A 108 5.42 13.35 -3.60
CA SER A 108 5.28 14.70 -3.08
C SER A 108 4.86 14.73 -1.60
N GLY A 109 4.49 13.58 -1.04
CA GLY A 109 3.83 13.45 0.26
C GLY A 109 2.35 13.84 0.24
N ASN A 110 1.86 14.41 -0.87
CA ASN A 110 0.53 14.99 -0.98
C ASN A 110 -0.18 14.71 -2.32
N GLY A 111 -0.42 13.43 -2.58
CA GLY A 111 -1.35 12.91 -3.59
C GLY A 111 -1.72 11.47 -3.30
N GLY A 112 -2.90 11.02 -3.74
CA GLY A 112 -3.46 9.71 -3.35
C GLY A 112 -4.48 9.83 -2.20
N VAL A 113 -4.56 8.87 -1.27
CA VAL A 113 -3.71 7.70 -0.99
C VAL A 113 -3.84 6.54 -2.00
N TYR A 114 -2.79 5.72 -2.11
CA TYR A 114 -2.66 4.58 -3.05
C TYR A 114 -2.60 3.24 -2.29
N LEU A 115 -3.71 2.84 -1.67
CA LEU A 115 -3.73 1.70 -0.72
C LEU A 115 -3.52 0.33 -1.37
N ASP A 116 -3.86 0.14 -2.64
CA ASP A 116 -3.63 -1.12 -3.35
C ASP A 116 -2.14 -1.31 -3.63
N GLN A 117 -1.48 -0.29 -4.17
CA GLN A 117 -0.04 -0.27 -4.39
C GLN A 117 0.70 -0.39 -3.05
N SER A 118 0.21 0.29 -2.01
CA SER A 118 0.76 0.16 -0.65
C SER A 118 0.69 -1.29 -0.17
N ARG A 119 -0.40 -2.01 -0.45
CA ARG A 119 -0.54 -3.43 -0.08
C ARG A 119 0.39 -4.34 -0.88
N GLU A 120 0.61 -4.05 -2.16
CA GLU A 120 1.62 -4.77 -2.96
C GLU A 120 3.02 -4.61 -2.37
N TRP A 121 3.38 -3.38 -1.98
CA TRP A 121 4.65 -3.10 -1.32
C TRP A 121 4.77 -3.80 0.04
N GLN A 122 3.75 -3.70 0.90
CA GLN A 122 3.76 -4.38 2.20
C GLN A 122 3.95 -5.90 2.05
N ASN A 123 3.22 -6.54 1.12
CA ASN A 123 3.40 -7.96 0.82
C ASN A 123 4.82 -8.28 0.30
N TYR A 124 5.39 -7.40 -0.53
CA TYR A 124 6.76 -7.55 -1.01
C TYR A 124 7.76 -7.47 0.14
N LEU A 125 7.72 -6.43 0.97
CA LEU A 125 8.61 -6.24 2.11
C LEU A 125 8.51 -7.42 3.09
N ASP A 126 7.30 -7.87 3.42
CA ASP A 126 7.05 -9.05 4.24
C ASP A 126 7.68 -10.32 3.63
N SER A 127 7.51 -10.54 2.33
CA SER A 127 8.08 -11.70 1.63
C SER A 127 9.60 -11.73 1.64
N LYS A 128 10.23 -10.56 1.70
CA LYS A 128 11.68 -10.39 1.75
C LYS A 128 12.22 -10.23 3.18
N LYS A 129 11.33 -10.16 4.18
CA LYS A 129 11.66 -9.87 5.59
C LYS A 129 12.40 -8.53 5.75
N ILE A 130 11.99 -7.53 4.97
CA ILE A 130 12.51 -6.16 5.08
C ILE A 130 11.68 -5.43 6.13
N SER A 131 12.35 -4.93 7.17
CA SER A 131 11.74 -4.01 8.15
C SER A 131 11.37 -2.69 7.49
N TRP A 132 10.33 -2.03 7.99
CA TRP A 132 9.83 -0.81 7.38
C TRP A 132 9.32 0.24 8.39
N GLU A 133 9.41 1.51 8.00
CA GLU A 133 8.92 2.66 8.76
C GLU A 133 8.12 3.61 7.85
N ASN A 134 6.89 3.95 8.26
CA ASN A 134 6.01 4.77 7.43
C ASN A 134 6.15 6.27 7.72
N TRP A 135 6.26 7.06 6.65
CA TRP A 135 6.05 8.50 6.64
C TRP A 135 4.55 8.83 6.61
N ASN A 136 3.98 9.53 7.60
CA ASN A 136 4.61 10.04 8.83
C ASN A 136 3.60 10.13 9.99
N LEU A 137 4.11 10.36 11.21
CA LEU A 137 3.29 10.72 12.37
C LEU A 137 3.11 12.25 12.47
N SER A 138 2.31 12.82 11.57
CA SER A 138 1.93 14.24 11.55
C SER A 138 0.41 14.39 11.48
N ASP A 139 -0.07 15.58 11.87
CA ASP A 139 -1.43 16.06 11.62
C ASP A 139 -1.50 17.11 10.50
N LYS A 140 -0.39 17.32 9.77
CA LYS A 140 -0.36 18.18 8.58
C LYS A 140 -1.43 17.74 7.60
N GLN A 141 -2.11 18.70 6.99
CA GLN A 141 -3.14 18.42 5.98
C GLN A 141 -2.50 17.98 4.66
N GLU A 142 -2.03 16.74 4.62
CA GLU A 142 -1.47 16.08 3.44
C GLU A 142 -1.80 14.58 3.44
N SER A 143 -1.68 13.95 2.28
CA SER A 143 -2.13 12.56 2.08
C SER A 143 -1.35 11.53 2.91
N SER A 144 -0.04 11.74 3.11
CA SER A 144 0.84 10.81 3.84
C SER A 144 0.64 10.81 5.36
N SER A 145 0.22 11.94 5.94
CA SER A 145 0.01 12.11 7.39
C SER A 145 -0.84 11.01 8.01
N ALA A 146 -0.37 10.39 9.10
CA ALA A 146 -1.13 9.38 9.82
C ALA A 146 -2.35 9.94 10.56
N LEU A 147 -2.33 11.22 10.93
CA LEU A 147 -3.36 11.88 11.73
C LEU A 147 -4.09 12.97 10.94
N LYS A 148 -5.35 13.21 11.30
CA LYS A 148 -6.13 14.36 10.82
C LYS A 148 -5.70 15.63 11.55
N PRO A 149 -5.80 16.81 10.92
CA PRO A 149 -5.47 18.09 11.56
C PRO A 149 -6.16 18.29 12.91
N GLY A 150 -5.38 18.68 13.93
CA GLY A 150 -5.87 18.94 15.27
C GLY A 150 -5.84 17.72 16.21
N ALA A 151 -5.30 16.58 15.77
CA ALA A 151 -5.07 15.43 16.63
C ALA A 151 -4.12 15.77 17.80
N SER A 152 -4.29 15.07 18.92
CA SER A 152 -3.49 15.28 20.14
C SER A 152 -1.98 15.11 19.88
N LYS A 153 -1.13 15.98 20.45
CA LYS A 153 0.34 15.85 20.36
C LYS A 153 0.93 14.81 21.31
N THR A 154 0.14 14.27 22.23
CA THR A 154 0.59 13.35 23.29
C THR A 154 0.02 11.94 23.15
N GLY A 155 -0.60 11.63 22.01
CA GLY A 155 -1.24 10.34 21.76
C GLY A 155 -2.65 10.24 22.30
N GLY A 156 -3.13 9.00 22.48
CA GLY A 156 -4.51 8.72 22.87
C GLY A 156 -5.53 8.87 21.74
N TRP A 157 -5.08 8.82 20.49
CA TRP A 157 -5.91 9.05 19.31
C TRP A 157 -7.05 8.02 19.18
N PRO A 158 -8.32 8.44 19.19
CA PRO A 158 -9.41 7.60 18.70
C PRO A 158 -9.23 7.32 17.21
N LEU A 159 -9.87 6.26 16.69
CA LEU A 159 -9.82 5.92 15.26
C LEU A 159 -10.31 7.07 14.36
N SER A 160 -11.18 7.94 14.87
CA SER A 160 -11.66 9.12 14.16
C SER A 160 -10.55 10.13 13.82
N ASP A 161 -9.45 10.12 14.59
CA ASP A 161 -8.31 11.03 14.42
C ASP A 161 -7.30 10.51 13.39
N LEU A 162 -7.42 9.24 12.98
CA LEU A 162 -6.54 8.66 11.96
C LEU A 162 -7.00 9.08 10.57
N SER A 163 -6.05 9.40 9.70
CA SER A 163 -6.29 9.54 8.26
C SER A 163 -6.49 8.18 7.60
N ALA A 164 -6.77 8.17 6.29
CA ALA A 164 -6.76 6.93 5.51
C ALA A 164 -5.38 6.25 5.51
N SER A 165 -4.29 7.03 5.38
CA SER A 165 -2.90 6.55 5.47
C SER A 165 -2.64 5.92 6.84
N GLY A 166 -2.91 6.67 7.92
CA GLY A 166 -2.65 6.21 9.29
C GLY A 166 -3.48 5.00 9.69
N THR A 167 -4.72 4.90 9.20
CA THR A 167 -5.57 3.72 9.40
C THR A 167 -4.93 2.48 8.76
N PHE A 168 -4.54 2.58 7.49
CA PHE A 168 -3.89 1.47 6.76
C PHE A 168 -2.59 1.04 7.45
N VAL A 169 -1.73 1.99 7.78
CA VAL A 169 -0.41 1.71 8.38
C VAL A 169 -0.58 1.07 9.77
N ARG A 170 -1.48 1.60 10.61
CA ARG A 170 -1.78 1.02 11.93
C ARG A 170 -2.24 -0.44 11.83
N GLU A 171 -3.06 -0.78 10.82
CA GLU A 171 -3.53 -2.14 10.61
C GLU A 171 -2.39 -3.09 10.24
N ASN A 172 -1.44 -2.65 9.40
CA ASN A 172 -0.26 -3.43 9.04
C ASN A 172 0.69 -3.60 10.26
N ILE A 173 0.97 -2.54 11.03
CA ILE A 173 1.84 -2.60 12.23
C ILE A 173 1.31 -3.61 13.26
N ARG A 174 0.00 -3.60 13.53
CA ARG A 174 -0.59 -4.48 14.56
C ARG A 174 -0.55 -5.96 14.16
N GLY A 175 -0.25 -6.26 12.91
CA GLY A 175 -0.46 -7.56 12.30
C GLY A 175 -1.93 -7.98 12.38
N SER A 176 -2.30 -9.05 11.68
CA SER A 176 -3.67 -9.56 11.69
C SER A 176 -4.17 -10.06 13.08
N GLN A 177 -3.34 -9.98 14.13
CA GLN A 177 -3.60 -10.49 15.49
C GLN A 177 -4.64 -9.69 16.31
N ASN A 178 -5.03 -8.50 15.87
CA ASN A 178 -6.11 -7.72 16.52
C ASN A 178 -7.34 -7.48 15.65
N SER A 179 -7.44 -8.18 14.53
CA SER A 179 -8.56 -8.06 13.60
C SER A 179 -9.88 -8.69 14.10
N LYS A 180 -9.99 -9.09 15.37
CA LYS A 180 -11.26 -9.60 15.94
C LYS A 180 -12.12 -8.57 16.67
N LYS A 181 -11.60 -7.38 17.00
CA LYS A 181 -12.34 -6.43 17.87
C LYS A 181 -12.78 -5.11 17.23
N ASP A 182 -12.36 -4.82 16.00
CA ASP A 182 -12.77 -3.58 15.31
C ASP A 182 -12.93 -3.72 13.79
N ARG A 183 -13.20 -4.94 13.29
CA ARG A 183 -13.71 -5.06 11.91
C ARG A 183 -15.08 -4.42 11.86
N SER A 184 -15.28 -3.34 11.11
CA SER A 184 -16.51 -3.25 10.32
C SER A 184 -16.51 -4.49 9.43
N GLU A 185 -17.47 -5.39 9.63
CA GLU A 185 -17.56 -6.63 8.85
C GLU A 185 -18.03 -6.28 7.44
N THR A 186 -17.07 -5.95 6.58
CA THR A 186 -17.20 -6.35 5.18
C THR A 186 -17.46 -7.86 5.19
N PRO A 187 -18.53 -8.34 4.52
CA PRO A 187 -18.85 -9.77 4.49
C PRO A 187 -17.64 -10.59 4.07
N LYS A 188 -17.45 -11.73 4.74
CA LYS A 188 -16.40 -12.73 4.47
C LYS A 188 -16.08 -12.82 2.97
N GLN A 189 -14.89 -12.36 2.59
CA GLN A 189 -14.28 -12.78 1.33
C GLN A 189 -13.98 -14.28 1.48
N GLU A 190 -14.63 -15.11 0.68
CA GLU A 190 -14.25 -16.51 0.55
C GLU A 190 -12.76 -16.59 0.16
N LYS A 191 -12.09 -17.65 0.62
CA LYS A 191 -10.69 -17.99 0.30
C LYS A 191 -10.33 -17.61 -1.14
N PRO A 192 -9.07 -17.23 -1.43
CA PRO A 192 -8.64 -17.03 -2.82
C PRO A 192 -8.98 -18.30 -3.62
N ALA A 193 -9.86 -18.14 -4.60
CA ALA A 193 -10.19 -19.19 -5.53
C ALA A 193 -8.93 -19.50 -6.35
N GLN A 194 -8.23 -20.54 -5.92
CA GLN A 194 -7.45 -21.49 -6.70
C GLN A 194 -7.38 -21.18 -8.21
N GLU A 195 -6.23 -20.63 -8.68
CA GLU A 195 -5.64 -20.51 -10.04
C GLU A 195 -6.52 -20.55 -11.33
N ASN A 196 -7.84 -20.44 -11.26
CA ASN A 196 -8.78 -20.67 -12.36
C ASN A 196 -9.93 -19.65 -12.39
N SER A 197 -9.87 -18.54 -11.64
CA SER A 197 -11.04 -17.67 -11.46
C SER A 197 -10.90 -16.26 -12.06
N ILE A 198 -12.07 -15.70 -12.38
CA ILE A 198 -12.29 -14.27 -12.56
C ILE A 198 -12.15 -13.56 -11.19
N SER A 199 -11.59 -12.36 -11.18
CA SER A 199 -11.44 -11.51 -9.99
C SER A 199 -12.06 -10.15 -10.23
N VAL A 200 -12.57 -9.52 -9.16
CA VAL A 200 -13.13 -8.17 -9.19
C VAL A 200 -12.12 -7.22 -8.54
N GLN A 201 -11.74 -6.17 -9.27
CA GLN A 201 -11.02 -5.02 -8.76
C GLN A 201 -12.00 -3.85 -8.66
N TYR A 202 -11.84 -3.00 -7.65
CA TYR A 202 -12.72 -1.85 -7.46
C TYR A 202 -11.97 -0.68 -6.85
N ARG A 203 -12.47 0.53 -7.11
CA ARG A 203 -12.07 1.75 -6.39
C ARG A 203 -13.28 2.64 -6.18
N THR A 204 -13.23 3.48 -5.17
CA THR A 204 -14.19 4.59 -5.04
C THR A 204 -13.94 5.59 -6.17
N GLY A 205 -14.99 6.23 -6.66
CA GLY A 205 -14.94 7.31 -7.64
C GLY A 205 -14.31 8.59 -7.06
N ASP A 206 -14.90 9.74 -7.32
CA ASP A 206 -14.45 11.10 -6.96
C ASP A 206 -14.11 11.38 -5.47
N GLY A 207 -14.15 10.37 -4.58
CA GLY A 207 -13.61 10.43 -3.22
C GLY A 207 -14.34 11.39 -2.29
N SER A 208 -15.49 11.94 -2.69
CA SER A 208 -16.23 12.93 -1.92
C SER A 208 -16.94 12.30 -0.72
N GLU A 209 -16.47 12.61 0.49
CA GLU A 209 -17.07 12.15 1.75
C GLU A 209 -18.44 12.77 2.06
N ASN A 210 -18.82 13.85 1.34
CA ASN A 210 -20.09 14.57 1.49
C ASN A 210 -21.04 14.40 0.30
N SER A 211 -20.82 13.38 -0.53
CA SER A 211 -21.69 13.07 -1.66
C SER A 211 -22.95 12.32 -1.23
N ASN A 212 -24.07 12.62 -1.88
CA ASN A 212 -25.28 11.79 -1.80
C ASN A 212 -25.28 10.62 -2.80
N GLN A 213 -24.15 10.37 -3.47
CA GLN A 213 -23.96 9.31 -4.45
C GLN A 213 -22.82 8.39 -4.04
N ILE A 214 -23.02 7.09 -4.25
CA ILE A 214 -21.95 6.08 -4.19
C ILE A 214 -21.49 5.86 -5.63
N ARG A 215 -20.20 6.04 -5.90
CA ARG A 215 -19.63 5.95 -7.26
C ARG A 215 -18.59 4.84 -7.36
N PRO A 216 -18.97 3.55 -7.28
CA PRO A 216 -18.00 2.47 -7.40
C PRO A 216 -17.51 2.35 -8.84
N GLN A 217 -16.19 2.33 -9.03
CA GLN A 217 -15.55 1.94 -10.28
C GLN A 217 -15.16 0.47 -10.15
N ILE A 218 -15.65 -0.38 -11.07
CA ILE A 218 -15.50 -1.83 -10.99
C ILE A 218 -14.81 -2.34 -12.25
N GLN A 219 -13.81 -3.19 -12.08
CA GLN A 219 -13.12 -3.88 -13.17
C GLN A 219 -13.12 -5.39 -12.91
N LEU A 220 -13.49 -6.17 -13.92
CA LEU A 220 -13.31 -7.61 -13.94
C LEU A 220 -11.97 -7.95 -14.59
N LYS A 221 -11.22 -8.87 -13.98
CA LYS A 221 -9.98 -9.41 -14.53
C LYS A 221 -10.08 -10.94 -14.62
N ASN A 222 -9.84 -11.48 -15.81
CA ASN A 222 -9.79 -12.92 -16.02
C ASN A 222 -8.35 -13.43 -15.81
N SER A 223 -8.11 -14.10 -14.69
CA SER A 223 -6.82 -14.73 -14.40
C SER A 223 -6.80 -16.23 -14.76
N SER A 224 -7.89 -16.76 -15.33
CA SER A 224 -7.97 -18.14 -15.78
C SER A 224 -7.31 -18.34 -17.16
N LYS A 225 -7.12 -19.61 -17.55
CA LYS A 225 -6.57 -20.00 -18.86
C LYS A 225 -7.62 -20.05 -19.98
N THR A 226 -8.89 -19.80 -19.67
CA THR A 226 -10.01 -19.89 -20.63
C THR A 226 -10.77 -18.58 -20.73
N THR A 227 -11.38 -18.30 -21.89
CA THR A 227 -12.26 -17.13 -22.04
C THR A 227 -13.49 -17.27 -21.16
N VAL A 228 -13.79 -16.23 -20.38
CA VAL A 228 -14.99 -16.16 -19.54
C VAL A 228 -16.13 -15.48 -20.30
N ASN A 229 -17.33 -16.06 -20.27
CA ASN A 229 -18.53 -15.43 -20.82
C ASN A 229 -19.21 -14.62 -19.72
N LEU A 230 -19.19 -13.29 -19.85
CA LEU A 230 -19.71 -12.39 -18.81
C LEU A 230 -21.22 -12.55 -18.60
N LYS A 231 -21.96 -13.12 -19.56
CA LYS A 231 -23.40 -13.39 -19.39
C LYS A 231 -23.73 -14.33 -18.23
N ASN A 232 -22.76 -15.13 -17.81
CA ASN A 232 -22.92 -16.08 -16.71
C ASN A 232 -22.44 -15.51 -15.38
N GLU A 233 -21.89 -14.30 -15.39
CA GLU A 233 -21.25 -13.69 -14.23
C GLU A 233 -22.11 -12.54 -13.68
N THR A 234 -21.99 -12.34 -12.38
CA THR A 234 -22.56 -11.18 -11.69
C THR A 234 -21.55 -10.60 -10.72
N VAL A 235 -21.57 -9.28 -10.54
CA VAL A 235 -20.78 -8.59 -9.51
C VAL A 235 -21.73 -8.04 -8.47
N ARG A 236 -21.41 -8.22 -7.19
CA ARG A 236 -22.18 -7.64 -6.09
C ARG A 236 -21.35 -6.58 -5.38
N TYR A 237 -21.97 -5.43 -5.15
CA TYR A 237 -21.42 -4.34 -4.37
C TYR A 237 -22.30 -4.12 -3.14
N TRP A 238 -21.78 -4.46 -1.96
CA TRP A 238 -22.49 -4.38 -0.68
C TRP A 238 -22.33 -3.01 -0.04
N TYR A 239 -23.42 -2.46 0.47
CA TYR A 239 -23.43 -1.14 1.13
C TYR A 239 -24.57 -1.01 2.15
N ASN A 240 -24.50 0.04 2.95
CA ASN A 240 -25.55 0.40 3.89
C ASN A 240 -26.45 1.48 3.27
N THR A 241 -27.73 1.18 3.12
CA THR A 241 -28.74 2.08 2.55
C THR A 241 -29.01 3.29 3.44
N LYS A 242 -28.72 3.20 4.75
CA LYS A 242 -29.13 4.17 5.78
C LYS A 242 -30.63 4.51 5.68
N ASN A 243 -31.46 3.52 5.29
CA ASN A 243 -32.89 3.65 5.03
C ASN A 243 -33.24 4.69 3.94
N LYS A 244 -32.38 4.88 2.93
CA LYS A 244 -32.62 5.74 1.76
C LYS A 244 -33.08 4.93 0.55
N GLY A 245 -33.86 5.58 -0.33
CA GLY A 245 -34.20 5.01 -1.65
C GLY A 245 -32.96 4.85 -2.53
N GLN A 246 -33.01 3.88 -3.45
CA GLN A 246 -31.85 3.44 -4.24
C GLN A 246 -32.13 3.65 -5.72
N ASN A 247 -31.18 4.27 -6.43
CA ASN A 247 -31.19 4.44 -7.88
C ASN A 247 -29.84 4.00 -8.44
N PHE A 248 -29.83 3.51 -9.69
CA PHE A 248 -28.63 3.11 -10.40
C PHE A 248 -28.53 3.87 -11.71
N ASP A 249 -27.40 4.52 -11.91
CA ASP A 249 -27.01 5.18 -13.16
C ASP A 249 -25.67 4.61 -13.62
N CYS A 250 -25.54 4.36 -14.92
CA CYS A 250 -24.28 3.93 -15.53
C CYS A 250 -23.72 5.06 -16.38
N ASP A 251 -22.64 5.68 -15.90
CA ASP A 251 -21.93 6.74 -16.63
C ASP A 251 -21.07 6.18 -17.76
N TYR A 252 -20.40 5.05 -17.50
CA TYR A 252 -19.55 4.37 -18.46
C TYR A 252 -19.43 2.87 -18.17
N ALA A 253 -19.44 2.06 -19.23
CA ALA A 253 -19.03 0.66 -19.19
C ALA A 253 -18.38 0.31 -20.53
N LYS A 254 -17.24 -0.40 -20.50
CA LYS A 254 -16.53 -0.83 -21.72
C LYS A 254 -17.39 -1.71 -22.63
N ILE A 255 -18.27 -2.52 -22.04
CA ILE A 255 -19.25 -3.34 -22.77
C ILE A 255 -20.50 -2.56 -23.19
N GLY A 256 -20.58 -1.27 -22.89
CA GLY A 256 -21.75 -0.41 -23.07
C GLY A 256 -22.75 -0.52 -21.92
N CYS A 257 -23.21 0.62 -21.41
CA CYS A 257 -24.16 0.68 -20.28
C CYS A 257 -25.50 -0.02 -20.57
N SER A 258 -25.96 -0.05 -21.82
CA SER A 258 -27.17 -0.79 -22.23
C SER A 258 -27.05 -2.31 -22.05
N ASN A 259 -25.82 -2.83 -21.92
CA ASN A 259 -25.51 -4.23 -21.68
C ASN A 259 -25.25 -4.55 -20.20
N VAL A 260 -25.32 -3.55 -19.31
CA VAL A 260 -25.27 -3.75 -17.86
C VAL A 260 -26.70 -3.84 -17.32
N ALA A 261 -27.03 -4.95 -16.69
CA ALA A 261 -28.25 -5.12 -15.91
C ALA A 261 -27.91 -4.86 -14.43
N HIS A 262 -28.89 -4.37 -13.67
CA HIS A 262 -28.72 -4.17 -12.24
C HIS A 262 -29.95 -4.64 -11.47
N LYS A 263 -29.76 -4.97 -10.20
CA LYS A 263 -30.84 -5.11 -9.22
C LYS A 263 -30.34 -4.74 -7.82
N PHE A 264 -31.24 -4.23 -7.00
CA PHE A 264 -31.00 -3.97 -5.58
C PHE A 264 -31.63 -5.07 -4.76
N GLU A 265 -30.89 -5.58 -3.78
CA GLU A 265 -31.35 -6.66 -2.91
C GLU A 265 -31.05 -6.31 -1.46
N THR A 266 -32.09 -6.33 -0.62
CA THR A 266 -31.94 -6.17 0.83
C THR A 266 -31.46 -7.48 1.43
N LEU A 267 -30.47 -7.40 2.32
CA LEU A 267 -29.98 -8.57 3.03
C LEU A 267 -31.02 -9.00 4.08
N PRO A 268 -31.51 -10.26 4.06
CA PRO A 268 -32.41 -10.77 5.09
C PRO A 268 -31.79 -10.71 6.50
N LYS A 269 -30.46 -10.78 6.55
CA LYS A 269 -29.65 -10.58 7.74
C LYS A 269 -28.55 -9.56 7.38
N PRO A 270 -28.65 -8.31 7.83
CA PRO A 270 -27.58 -7.32 7.64
C PRO A 270 -26.26 -7.79 8.23
N GLU A 271 -25.16 -7.51 7.53
CA GLU A 271 -23.78 -7.76 7.96
C GLU A 271 -23.15 -6.40 8.37
N LYS A 272 -22.11 -6.36 9.23
CA LYS A 272 -21.63 -5.08 9.81
C LYS A 272 -21.02 -4.13 8.76
N GLY A 273 -21.85 -3.26 8.21
CA GLY A 273 -21.49 -2.27 7.19
C GLY A 273 -22.33 -2.35 5.92
N ALA A 274 -23.21 -3.35 5.80
CA ALA A 274 -24.13 -3.48 4.68
C ALA A 274 -25.48 -4.08 5.10
N ASP A 275 -26.56 -3.47 4.65
CA ASP A 275 -27.94 -3.97 4.76
C ASP A 275 -28.53 -4.30 3.37
N ALA A 276 -27.83 -3.97 2.29
CA ALA A 276 -28.20 -4.28 0.91
C ALA A 276 -26.98 -4.52 0.02
N TYR A 277 -27.22 -4.99 -1.21
CA TYR A 277 -26.25 -4.98 -2.29
C TYR A 277 -26.86 -4.58 -3.63
N LEU A 278 -26.02 -3.97 -4.47
CA LEU A 278 -26.24 -3.77 -5.89
C LEU A 278 -25.61 -4.96 -6.62
N GLU A 279 -26.42 -5.75 -7.32
CA GLU A 279 -25.93 -6.80 -8.21
C GLU A 279 -25.94 -6.30 -9.65
N LEU A 280 -24.78 -6.35 -10.29
CA LEU A 280 -24.58 -6.06 -11.70
C LEU A 280 -24.48 -7.37 -12.48
N GLY A 281 -25.29 -7.51 -13.52
CA GLY A 281 -25.20 -8.60 -14.49
C GLY A 281 -24.87 -8.08 -15.88
N PHE A 282 -24.44 -8.96 -16.77
CA PHE A 282 -23.99 -8.57 -18.12
C PHE A 282 -24.83 -9.27 -19.18
N ARG A 283 -25.39 -8.52 -20.13
CA ARG A 283 -26.23 -9.07 -21.21
C ARG A 283 -25.40 -9.67 -22.34
N ASN A 284 -24.13 -9.27 -22.43
CA ASN A 284 -23.14 -9.76 -23.39
C ASN A 284 -21.71 -9.54 -22.85
N GLY A 285 -20.73 -9.92 -23.68
CA GLY A 285 -19.32 -9.73 -23.39
C GLY A 285 -18.61 -11.05 -23.08
N THR A 286 -17.34 -11.09 -23.47
CA THR A 286 -16.41 -12.16 -23.14
C THR A 286 -15.10 -11.56 -22.67
N LEU A 287 -14.43 -12.21 -21.74
CA LEU A 287 -13.15 -11.77 -21.20
C LEU A 287 -12.09 -12.83 -21.47
N SER A 288 -11.17 -12.55 -22.39
CA SER A 288 -10.07 -13.47 -22.72
C SER A 288 -9.13 -13.69 -21.54
N PRO A 289 -8.36 -14.79 -21.50
CA PRO A 289 -7.31 -15.01 -20.50
C PRO A 289 -6.39 -13.80 -20.38
N GLY A 290 -6.14 -13.34 -19.15
CA GLY A 290 -5.29 -12.19 -18.83
C GLY A 290 -5.92 -10.82 -19.09
N ALA A 291 -7.11 -10.73 -19.69
CA ALA A 291 -7.76 -9.47 -20.01
C ALA A 291 -8.58 -8.90 -18.84
N SER A 292 -8.79 -7.57 -18.90
CA SER A 292 -9.69 -6.84 -18.00
C SER A 292 -10.74 -6.02 -18.76
N THR A 293 -11.90 -5.84 -18.12
CA THR A 293 -12.96 -4.93 -18.60
C THR A 293 -12.59 -3.46 -18.42
#